data_AF-A0A397PB02-F1
#
_entry.id   AF-A0A397PB02-F1
#
_cell.length_a   1.000
_cell.length_b   1.000
_cell.length_c   1.000
_cell.angle_alpha   90.00
_cell.angle_beta   90.00
_cell.angle_gamma   90.00
#
_symmetry.space_group_name_H-M   'P 1'
#
loop_
_entity.id
_entity.type
_entity.pdbx_description
1 polymer ?
#
loop_
_entity_poly.entity_id
_entity_poly.type
_entity_poly.pdbx_seq_one_letter_code
_entity_poly.pdbx_strand_id
1 'polypeptide(L)'
;MRLSRLSKGRWLLVALTLPIALVALLPLRLAVGWVASDARGLSARGVHGSIWDGTIEQMRVGALPLGTLDAALSPLPLLLGRVRLNLARPANGASALHGTITIGHDRVGVDHLTASLPTAGLLAPLPIGALDVDDASVRFVRGRCDHAEGRVRARLDGALPGVARAQGLTGSIRCDGTRARLALASQSGQERLDLSIGATGDYIADARIAEPDPALEPTLTALGFVRVPGGFRLRTTGALE
;
A
#
# COMPACT_ATOMS: atom_id res chain seq x y z
N MET A 1 47.46 -42.61 -5.70
CA MET A 1 46.42 -41.67 -6.17
C MET A 1 45.12 -41.81 -5.35
N ARG A 2 45.01 -41.22 -4.14
CA ARG A 2 43.74 -41.21 -3.36
C ARG A 2 43.63 -39.98 -2.44
N LEU A 3 43.85 -38.77 -2.97
CA LEU A 3 43.71 -37.52 -2.19
C LEU A 3 42.66 -36.54 -2.73
N SER A 4 41.93 -36.86 -3.80
CA SER A 4 41.00 -35.92 -4.45
C SER A 4 39.52 -36.06 -4.06
N ARG A 5 39.13 -37.03 -3.22
CA ARG A 5 37.72 -37.19 -2.79
C ARG A 5 37.35 -36.35 -1.56
N LEU A 6 38.32 -36.05 -0.68
CA LEU A 6 38.12 -35.23 0.52
C LEU A 6 37.94 -33.73 0.18
N SER A 7 38.55 -33.24 -0.90
CA SER A 7 38.36 -31.84 -1.32
C SER A 7 36.98 -31.63 -1.94
N LYS A 8 36.51 -32.54 -2.82
CA LYS A 8 35.20 -32.39 -3.48
C LYS A 8 34.04 -32.35 -2.48
N GLY A 9 34.06 -33.17 -1.42
CA GLY A 9 33.03 -33.15 -0.37
C GLY A 9 33.05 -31.85 0.46
N ARG A 10 34.23 -31.34 0.81
CA ARG A 10 34.38 -30.05 1.52
C ARG A 10 33.97 -28.87 0.65
N TRP A 11 34.33 -28.89 -0.64
CA TRP A 11 33.90 -27.87 -1.60
C TRP A 11 32.39 -27.93 -1.86
N LEU A 12 31.77 -29.11 -1.87
CA LEU A 12 30.31 -29.23 -1.95
C LEU A 12 29.61 -28.63 -0.72
N LEU A 13 30.14 -28.90 0.48
CA LEU A 13 29.63 -28.32 1.72
C LEU A 13 29.78 -26.80 1.71
N VAL A 14 30.93 -26.26 1.32
CA VAL A 14 31.13 -24.81 1.18
C VAL A 14 30.20 -24.22 0.13
N ALA A 15 30.04 -24.87 -1.03
CA ALA A 15 29.15 -24.41 -2.09
C ALA A 15 27.67 -24.40 -1.65
N LEU A 16 27.28 -25.24 -0.69
CA LEU A 16 25.93 -25.27 -0.12
C LEU A 16 25.77 -24.29 1.05
N THR A 17 26.75 -24.18 1.94
CA THR A 17 26.65 -23.35 3.16
C THR A 17 26.93 -21.88 2.90
N LEU A 18 27.81 -21.55 1.94
CA LEU A 18 28.14 -20.18 1.57
C LEU A 18 26.90 -19.39 1.12
N PRO A 19 26.06 -19.84 0.17
CA PRO A 19 24.86 -19.10 -0.22
C PRO A 19 23.85 -19.01 0.92
N ILE A 20 23.72 -20.04 1.77
CA ILE A 20 22.84 -20.01 2.94
C ILE A 20 23.31 -18.94 3.93
N ALA A 21 24.62 -18.88 4.23
CA ALA A 21 25.20 -17.86 5.09
C ALA A 21 25.07 -16.45 4.47
N LEU A 22 25.25 -16.33 3.15
CA LEU A 22 25.12 -15.06 2.45
C LEU A 22 23.69 -14.51 2.50
N VAL A 23 22.68 -15.38 2.37
CA VAL A 23 21.27 -15.02 2.53
C VAL A 23 20.95 -14.72 4.00
N ALA A 24 21.45 -15.53 4.94
CA ALA A 24 21.22 -15.33 6.37
C ALA A 24 21.82 -14.01 6.89
N LEU A 25 22.97 -13.57 6.36
CA LEU A 25 23.61 -12.30 6.73
C LEU A 25 23.37 -11.18 5.70
N LEU A 26 22.42 -11.34 4.78
CA LEU A 26 22.18 -10.34 3.76
C LEU A 26 21.70 -9.03 4.42
N PRO A 27 22.41 -7.90 4.22
CA PRO A 27 21.98 -6.64 4.80
C PRO A 27 20.74 -6.12 4.05
N LEU A 28 19.74 -5.64 4.78
CA LEU A 28 18.47 -5.15 4.24
C LEU A 28 18.68 -4.12 3.12
N ARG A 29 19.74 -3.30 3.23
CA ARG A 29 20.12 -2.28 2.24
C ARG A 29 20.27 -2.81 0.81
N LEU A 30 20.76 -4.05 0.62
CA LEU A 30 20.95 -4.61 -0.72
C LEU A 30 19.61 -5.01 -1.33
N ALA A 31 18.72 -5.61 -0.52
CA ALA A 31 17.38 -5.98 -0.95
C ALA A 31 16.54 -4.73 -1.25
N VAL A 32 16.57 -3.73 -0.37
CA VAL A 32 15.84 -2.46 -0.58
C VAL A 32 16.41 -1.70 -1.76
N GLY A 33 17.74 -1.70 -1.98
CA GLY A 33 18.36 -1.05 -3.14
C GLY A 33 17.89 -1.61 -4.48
N TRP A 34 17.72 -2.94 -4.58
CA TRP A 34 17.21 -3.61 -5.79
C TRP A 34 15.71 -3.35 -6.00
N VAL A 35 14.92 -3.33 -4.93
CA VAL A 35 13.49 -3.03 -5.03
C VAL A 35 13.27 -1.54 -5.33
N ALA A 36 14.06 -0.64 -4.73
CA ALA A 36 13.97 0.80 -4.94
C ALA A 36 14.48 1.23 -6.32
N SER A 37 15.37 0.47 -6.98
CA SER A 37 15.76 0.75 -8.36
C SER A 37 14.64 0.52 -9.37
N ASP A 38 13.73 -0.43 -9.10
CA ASP A 38 12.57 -0.72 -9.95
C ASP A 38 11.29 0.02 -9.48
N ALA A 39 11.17 0.30 -8.18
CA ALA A 39 10.04 1.01 -7.59
C ALA A 39 10.28 2.52 -7.59
N ARG A 40 9.81 3.19 -8.65
CA ARG A 40 9.79 4.65 -8.77
C ARG A 40 8.90 5.25 -7.68
N GLY A 41 9.50 5.89 -6.67
CA GLY A 41 8.79 6.67 -5.63
C GLY A 41 9.01 6.22 -4.18
N LEU A 42 9.73 5.12 -3.95
CA LEU A 42 10.16 4.71 -2.61
C LEU A 42 11.43 5.47 -2.20
N SER A 43 11.37 6.24 -1.11
CA SER A 43 12.56 6.85 -0.49
C SER A 43 12.58 6.59 1.01
N ALA A 44 13.76 6.27 1.54
CA ALA A 44 13.99 6.10 2.98
C ALA A 44 15.30 6.81 3.34
N ARG A 45 15.36 7.44 4.52
CA ARG A 45 16.58 8.16 4.96
C ARG A 45 17.63 7.19 5.49
N GLY A 46 17.21 6.13 6.18
CA GLY A 46 18.09 5.14 6.77
C GLY A 46 17.48 3.75 6.71
N VAL A 47 18.32 2.75 6.46
CA VAL A 47 17.94 1.34 6.51
C VAL A 47 18.95 0.62 7.40
N HIS A 48 18.47 0.11 8.53
CA HIS A 48 19.29 -0.54 9.54
C HIS A 48 18.85 -1.98 9.76
N GLY A 49 19.75 -2.81 10.29
CA GLY A 49 19.48 -4.20 10.62
C GLY A 49 19.66 -5.19 9.46
N SER A 50 19.25 -6.42 9.71
CA SER A 50 19.31 -7.53 8.75
C SER A 50 18.01 -7.64 7.95
N ILE A 51 17.96 -8.46 6.91
CA ILE A 51 16.68 -8.75 6.24
C ILE A 51 15.63 -9.39 7.16
N TRP A 52 16.03 -9.98 8.28
CA TRP A 52 15.15 -10.67 9.23
C TRP A 52 14.59 -9.77 10.31
N ASP A 53 15.35 -8.74 10.65
CA ASP A 53 15.07 -7.78 11.71
C ASP A 53 15.72 -6.47 11.30
N GLY A 54 14.97 -5.69 10.52
CA GLY A 54 15.40 -4.44 9.95
C GLY A 54 14.47 -3.31 10.33
N THR A 55 15.02 -2.10 10.41
CA THR A 55 14.25 -0.88 10.64
C THR A 55 14.50 0.08 9.48
N ILE A 56 13.42 0.56 8.88
CA ILE A 56 13.42 1.54 7.79
C ILE A 56 13.04 2.89 8.41
N GLU A 57 14.00 3.79 8.48
CA GLU A 57 13.80 5.12 9.03
C GLU A 57 13.24 6.08 7.98
N GLN A 58 12.15 6.76 8.36
CA GLN A 58 11.51 7.81 7.58
C GLN A 58 11.21 7.39 6.14
N MET A 59 10.57 6.24 6.01
CA MET A 59 10.06 5.76 4.73
C MET A 59 9.02 6.73 4.19
N ARG A 60 9.10 6.99 2.89
CA ARG A 60 8.15 7.76 2.11
C ARG A 60 7.80 6.98 0.85
N VAL A 61 6.52 7.00 0.50
CA VAL A 61 6.00 6.45 -0.76
C VAL A 61 5.42 7.63 -1.53
N GLY A 62 6.11 8.04 -2.60
CA GLY A 62 5.83 9.30 -3.29
C GLY A 62 5.85 10.48 -2.31
N ALA A 63 4.71 11.15 -2.17
CA ALA A 63 4.56 12.27 -1.23
C ALA A 63 4.11 11.85 0.18
N LEU A 64 3.70 10.59 0.41
CA LEU A 64 3.17 10.10 1.69
C LEU A 64 4.31 9.78 2.68
N PRO A 65 4.45 10.54 3.79
CA PRO A 65 5.37 10.18 4.85
C PRO A 65 4.81 8.99 5.62
N LEU A 66 5.33 7.80 5.36
CA LEU A 66 5.01 6.66 6.21
C LEU A 66 5.69 6.85 7.56
N GLY A 67 6.98 7.22 7.63
CA GLY A 67 7.74 7.34 8.88
C GLY A 67 8.62 6.12 9.14
N THR A 68 9.00 5.88 10.40
CA THR A 68 9.86 4.73 10.77
C THR A 68 9.05 3.43 10.85
N LEU A 69 9.48 2.37 10.17
CA LEU A 69 8.80 1.07 10.14
C LEU A 69 9.80 -0.04 10.46
N ASP A 70 9.37 -1.03 11.24
CA ASP A 70 10.07 -2.29 11.37
C ASP A 70 9.68 -3.19 10.19
N ALA A 71 10.67 -3.84 9.59
CA ALA A 71 10.56 -4.61 8.38
C ALA A 71 11.31 -5.93 8.54
N ALA A 72 10.60 -7.04 8.35
CA ALA A 72 11.15 -8.38 8.51
C ALA A 72 10.74 -9.28 7.33
N LEU A 73 11.72 -9.84 6.63
CA LEU A 73 11.51 -10.78 5.54
C LEU A 73 11.31 -12.19 6.09
N SER A 74 10.33 -12.92 5.56
CA SER A 74 10.07 -14.30 6.00
C SER A 74 11.01 -15.29 5.29
N PRO A 75 11.73 -16.18 6.01
CA PRO A 75 12.72 -17.08 5.40
C PRO A 75 12.09 -18.18 4.54
N LEU A 76 10.96 -18.73 4.99
CA LEU A 76 10.34 -19.88 4.35
C LEU A 76 9.81 -19.56 2.94
N PRO A 77 9.10 -18.42 2.71
CA PRO A 77 8.73 -18.00 1.36
C PRO A 77 9.93 -17.71 0.46
N LEU A 78 11.03 -17.19 1.01
CA LEU A 78 12.23 -16.86 0.23
C LEU A 78 12.87 -18.11 -0.40
N LEU A 79 12.93 -19.21 0.36
CA LEU A 79 13.39 -20.52 -0.14
C LEU A 79 12.51 -21.06 -1.27
N LEU A 80 11.26 -20.61 -1.36
CA LEU A 80 10.29 -20.96 -2.39
C LEU A 80 10.26 -19.92 -3.53
N GLY A 81 11.25 -19.02 -3.60
CA GLY A 81 11.33 -17.97 -4.62
C GLY A 81 10.30 -16.85 -4.47
N ARG A 82 9.82 -16.61 -3.24
CA ARG A 82 8.81 -15.59 -2.93
C ARG A 82 9.32 -14.61 -1.88
N VAL A 83 9.19 -13.32 -2.14
CA VAL A 83 9.49 -12.28 -1.16
C VAL A 83 8.24 -12.05 -0.32
N ARG A 84 8.35 -12.22 1.00
CA ARG A 84 7.29 -11.87 1.96
C ARG A 84 7.89 -10.96 3.02
N LEU A 85 7.43 -9.71 3.04
CA LEU A 85 7.93 -8.66 3.91
C LEU A 85 6.83 -8.27 4.90
N ASN A 86 7.06 -8.55 6.18
CA ASN A 86 6.19 -8.10 7.26
C ASN A 86 6.61 -6.68 7.64
N LEU A 87 5.64 -5.77 7.70
CA LEU A 87 5.82 -4.38 8.10
C LEU A 87 5.05 -4.16 9.41
N ALA A 88 5.71 -3.57 10.39
CA ALA A 88 5.10 -3.24 11.66
C ALA A 88 5.57 -1.86 12.14
N ARG A 89 4.67 -1.18 12.83
CA ARG A 89 4.97 0.00 13.63
C ARG A 89 4.12 -0.04 14.89
N PRO A 90 4.74 -0.12 16.08
CA PRO A 90 4.02 0.00 17.33
C PRO A 90 3.43 1.42 17.50
N ALA A 91 2.29 1.51 18.18
CA ALA A 91 1.54 2.75 18.42
C ALA A 91 2.21 3.69 19.45
N ASN A 92 3.52 3.93 19.31
CA ASN A 92 4.32 4.69 20.29
C ASN A 92 4.30 6.19 19.96
N GLY A 93 3.11 6.81 19.98
CA GLY A 93 2.90 8.23 19.66
C GLY A 93 2.75 8.55 18.16
N ALA A 94 2.84 7.54 17.29
CA ALA A 94 2.51 7.62 15.86
C ALA A 94 1.37 6.64 15.52
N SER A 95 0.75 6.81 14.35
CA SER A 95 -0.29 5.88 13.87
C SER A 95 0.29 4.48 13.71
N ALA A 96 -0.32 3.50 14.39
CA ALA A 96 0.06 2.09 14.25
C ALA A 96 -0.07 1.64 12.80
N LEU A 97 0.85 0.79 12.37
CA LEU A 97 0.82 0.17 11.05
C LEU A 97 1.19 -1.29 11.20
N HIS A 98 0.39 -2.17 10.62
CA HIS A 98 0.76 -3.56 10.43
C HIS A 98 0.30 -4.02 9.06
N GLY A 99 1.09 -4.88 8.42
CA GLY A 99 0.73 -5.45 7.13
C GLY A 99 1.83 -6.32 6.58
N THR A 100 1.47 -7.19 5.66
CA THR A 100 2.44 -8.05 4.98
C THR A 100 2.38 -7.84 3.49
N ILE A 101 3.51 -7.57 2.86
CA ILE A 101 3.64 -7.48 1.40
C ILE A 101 4.19 -8.80 0.89
N THR A 102 3.54 -9.39 -0.10
CA THR A 102 3.99 -10.61 -0.78
C THR A 102 4.23 -10.32 -2.25
N ILE A 103 5.43 -10.61 -2.73
CA ILE A 103 5.85 -10.47 -4.13
C ILE A 103 6.42 -11.81 -4.60
N GLY A 104 5.96 -12.31 -5.74
CA GLY A 104 6.47 -13.49 -6.40
C GLY A 104 6.31 -13.38 -7.91
N HIS A 105 6.80 -14.37 -8.65
CA HIS A 105 6.84 -14.35 -10.12
C HIS A 105 5.51 -14.00 -10.79
N ASP A 106 4.41 -14.58 -10.31
CA ASP A 106 3.07 -14.42 -10.87
C ASP A 106 2.05 -13.89 -9.86
N ARG A 107 2.52 -13.34 -8.73
CA ARG A 107 1.67 -12.89 -7.65
C ARG A 107 2.21 -11.64 -6.98
N VAL A 108 1.32 -10.73 -6.67
CA VAL A 108 1.61 -9.56 -5.83
C VAL A 108 0.42 -9.33 -4.93
N GLY A 109 0.68 -9.00 -3.67
CA GLY A 109 -0.41 -8.73 -2.75
C GLY A 109 0.04 -8.11 -1.45
N VAL A 110 -0.95 -7.63 -0.73
CA VAL A 110 -0.84 -7.14 0.63
C VAL A 110 -1.83 -7.94 1.46
N ASP A 111 -1.40 -8.51 2.59
CA ASP A 111 -2.26 -9.24 3.51
C ASP A 111 -2.28 -8.52 4.87
N HIS A 112 -3.44 -8.50 5.53
CA HIS A 112 -3.66 -7.96 6.88
C HIS A 112 -3.13 -6.54 7.09
N LEU A 113 -3.37 -5.66 6.12
CA LEU A 113 -3.00 -4.26 6.24
C LEU A 113 -3.99 -3.53 7.15
N THR A 114 -3.48 -3.02 8.26
CA THR A 114 -4.18 -2.05 9.09
C THR A 114 -3.25 -0.88 9.33
N ALA A 115 -3.70 0.29 8.94
CA ALA A 115 -2.92 1.50 9.02
C ALA A 115 -3.84 2.71 9.11
N SER A 116 -3.43 3.71 9.89
CA SER A 116 -3.99 5.07 9.78
C SER A 116 -2.98 5.91 9.01
N LEU A 117 -3.32 6.23 7.76
CA LEU A 117 -2.49 6.99 6.84
C LEU A 117 -2.94 8.47 6.87
N PRO A 118 -2.13 9.39 7.41
CA PRO A 118 -2.45 10.81 7.33
C PRO A 118 -2.30 11.27 5.88
N THR A 119 -3.38 11.76 5.29
CA THR A 119 -3.43 12.21 3.89
C THR A 119 -3.26 13.72 3.76
N ALA A 120 -2.96 14.41 4.85
CA ALA A 120 -2.82 15.87 4.94
C ALA A 120 -1.98 16.43 3.76
N GLY A 121 -2.67 17.09 2.83
CA GLY A 121 -2.07 17.75 1.66
C GLY A 121 -1.83 16.89 0.42
N LEU A 122 -2.03 15.57 0.48
CA LEU A 122 -1.77 14.65 -0.64
C LEU A 122 -2.91 14.52 -1.63
N LEU A 123 -4.14 14.58 -1.11
CA LEU A 123 -5.35 14.45 -1.91
C LEU A 123 -5.96 15.81 -2.23
N ALA A 124 -5.16 16.88 -2.16
CA ALA A 124 -5.60 18.21 -2.55
C ALA A 124 -6.19 18.14 -3.97
N PRO A 125 -7.42 18.66 -4.18
CA PRO A 125 -8.16 19.57 -3.30
C PRO A 125 -9.19 18.92 -2.35
N LEU A 126 -9.28 17.59 -2.26
CA LEU A 126 -10.25 16.90 -1.39
C LEU A 126 -9.85 17.06 0.09
N PRO A 127 -10.78 17.42 1.01
CA PRO A 127 -10.50 17.63 2.42
C PRO A 127 -10.42 16.31 3.19
N ILE A 128 -9.65 15.33 2.71
CA ILE A 128 -9.44 14.05 3.38
C ILE A 128 -8.19 14.19 4.25
N GLY A 129 -8.37 14.05 5.57
CA GLY A 129 -7.31 14.19 6.56
C GLY A 129 -6.57 12.90 6.87
N ALA A 130 -7.30 11.79 6.88
CA ALA A 130 -6.71 10.49 7.11
C ALA A 130 -7.54 9.37 6.45
N LEU A 131 -6.86 8.29 6.10
CA LEU A 131 -7.46 7.02 5.69
C LEU A 131 -7.15 5.98 6.76
N ASP A 132 -8.18 5.47 7.42
CA ASP A 132 -8.09 4.32 8.31
C ASP A 132 -8.41 3.06 7.51
N VAL A 133 -7.43 2.17 7.43
CA VAL A 133 -7.56 0.85 6.83
C VAL A 133 -7.60 -0.17 7.95
N ASP A 134 -8.57 -1.09 7.89
CA ASP A 134 -8.84 -2.11 8.89
C ASP A 134 -8.85 -3.49 8.22
N ASP A 135 -7.82 -4.28 8.51
CA ASP A 135 -7.60 -5.64 8.02
C ASP A 135 -7.81 -5.82 6.50
N ALA A 136 -7.20 -4.94 5.71
CA ALA A 136 -7.26 -5.00 4.26
C ALA A 136 -6.31 -6.04 3.69
N SER A 137 -6.84 -6.95 2.89
CA SER A 137 -6.05 -7.93 2.16
C SER A 137 -6.41 -7.88 0.68
N VAL A 138 -5.43 -7.68 -0.19
CA VAL A 138 -5.59 -7.65 -1.65
C VAL A 138 -4.50 -8.50 -2.28
N ARG A 139 -4.89 -9.44 -3.14
CA ARG A 139 -3.99 -10.34 -3.83
C ARG A 139 -4.32 -10.39 -5.30
N PHE A 140 -3.28 -10.21 -6.11
CA PHE A 140 -3.32 -10.39 -7.54
C PHE A 140 -2.53 -11.64 -7.93
N VAL A 141 -3.12 -12.48 -8.78
CA VAL A 141 -2.49 -13.67 -9.36
C VAL A 141 -2.61 -13.58 -10.87
N ARG A 142 -1.47 -13.70 -11.58
CA ARG A 142 -1.36 -13.54 -13.04
C ARG A 142 -2.02 -12.24 -13.56
N GLY A 143 -1.82 -11.14 -12.84
CA GLY A 143 -2.37 -9.82 -13.19
C GLY A 143 -3.87 -9.64 -12.93
N ARG A 144 -4.54 -10.59 -12.28
CA ARG A 144 -5.96 -10.50 -11.93
C ARG A 144 -6.18 -10.46 -10.43
N CYS A 145 -7.17 -9.72 -9.97
CA CYS A 145 -7.62 -9.75 -8.59
C CYS A 145 -8.15 -11.15 -8.26
N ASP A 146 -7.46 -11.83 -7.35
CA ASP A 146 -7.77 -13.17 -6.86
C ASP A 146 -8.51 -13.08 -5.52
N HIS A 147 -8.05 -12.18 -4.65
CA HIS A 147 -8.62 -11.93 -3.34
C HIS A 147 -8.61 -10.43 -3.02
N ALA A 148 -9.68 -9.92 -2.43
CA ALA A 148 -9.74 -8.55 -1.96
C ALA A 148 -10.82 -8.42 -0.89
N GLU A 149 -10.42 -8.01 0.31
CA GLU A 149 -11.31 -7.81 1.45
C GLU A 149 -10.76 -6.74 2.41
N GLY A 150 -11.55 -6.44 3.43
CA GLY A 150 -11.23 -5.47 4.47
C GLY A 150 -12.04 -4.18 4.34
N ARG A 151 -11.88 -3.31 5.35
CA ARG A 151 -12.65 -2.08 5.46
C ARG A 151 -11.74 -0.87 5.40
N VAL A 152 -12.25 0.18 4.77
CA VAL A 152 -11.57 1.47 4.68
C VAL A 152 -12.53 2.57 5.10
N ARG A 153 -12.02 3.51 5.90
CA ARG A 153 -12.71 4.72 6.32
C ARG A 153 -11.86 5.94 6.00
N ALA A 154 -12.39 6.83 5.17
CA ALA A 154 -11.79 8.13 4.88
C ALA A 154 -12.32 9.15 5.87
N ARG A 155 -11.46 9.67 6.76
CA ARG A 155 -11.77 10.79 7.65
C ARG A 155 -11.53 12.11 6.93
N LEU A 156 -12.51 12.99 6.99
CA LEU A 156 -12.44 14.33 6.42
C LEU A 156 -11.91 15.31 7.47
N ASP A 157 -10.97 16.16 7.09
CA ASP A 157 -10.47 17.24 7.96
C ASP A 157 -11.39 18.45 7.84
N GLY A 158 -12.07 18.78 8.93
CA GLY A 158 -12.80 20.05 9.06
C GLY A 158 -14.23 20.04 8.51
N ALA A 159 -15.14 20.54 9.34
CA ALA A 159 -16.54 20.77 9.02
C ALA A 159 -16.67 21.89 7.97
N LEU A 160 -17.12 21.56 6.76
CA LEU A 160 -17.82 22.54 5.94
C LEU A 160 -19.04 23.01 6.76
N PRO A 161 -19.25 24.33 6.98
CA PRO A 161 -20.43 24.80 7.69
C PRO A 161 -21.69 24.38 6.90
N GLY A 162 -22.56 23.58 7.54
CA GLY A 162 -23.74 22.96 6.90
C GLY A 162 -23.56 21.48 6.52
N VAL A 163 -22.32 21.00 6.32
CA VAL A 163 -22.01 19.56 6.19
C VAL A 163 -21.73 19.03 7.59
N ALA A 164 -22.82 18.76 8.30
CA ALA A 164 -22.79 18.26 9.66
C ALA A 164 -21.81 17.07 9.80
N ARG A 165 -20.81 17.23 10.67
CA ARG A 165 -20.21 16.11 11.45
C ARG A 165 -19.87 14.87 10.60
N ALA A 166 -19.23 15.09 9.46
CA ALA A 166 -18.97 14.08 8.43
C ALA A 166 -18.32 12.82 9.03
N GLN A 167 -19.08 11.73 9.14
CA GLN A 167 -18.64 10.41 9.62
C GLN A 167 -17.67 9.72 8.63
N GLY A 168 -17.02 10.50 7.78
CA GLY A 168 -16.17 10.02 6.71
C GLY A 168 -16.94 9.32 5.60
N LEU A 169 -16.21 8.85 4.59
CA LEU A 169 -16.73 7.83 3.69
C LEU A 169 -16.26 6.47 4.18
N THR A 170 -17.14 5.47 4.18
CA THR A 170 -16.80 4.09 4.56
C THR A 170 -17.12 3.14 3.43
N GLY A 171 -16.38 2.04 3.38
CA GLY A 171 -16.55 1.03 2.35
C GLY A 171 -15.66 -0.18 2.57
N SER A 172 -15.80 -1.16 1.69
CA SER A 172 -14.98 -2.36 1.67
C SER A 172 -14.28 -2.53 0.32
N ILE A 173 -13.14 -3.21 0.38
CA ILE A 173 -12.38 -3.59 -0.81
C ILE A 173 -12.94 -4.94 -1.29
N ARG A 174 -13.08 -5.09 -2.60
CA ARG A 174 -13.58 -6.30 -3.26
C ARG A 174 -12.97 -6.45 -4.63
N CYS A 175 -12.89 -7.68 -5.14
CA CYS A 175 -12.42 -7.90 -6.50
C CYS A 175 -13.53 -7.55 -7.50
N ASP A 176 -13.16 -6.82 -8.56
CA ASP A 176 -14.01 -6.48 -9.69
C ASP A 176 -13.26 -6.85 -10.98
N GLY A 177 -13.46 -8.10 -11.41
CA GLY A 177 -12.74 -8.69 -12.54
C GLY A 177 -11.23 -8.76 -12.31
N THR A 178 -10.47 -7.97 -13.06
CA THR A 178 -9.00 -7.94 -12.97
C THR A 178 -8.48 -6.93 -11.93
N ARG A 179 -9.35 -6.09 -11.36
CA ARG A 179 -8.97 -4.98 -10.48
C ARG A 179 -9.49 -5.17 -9.07
N ALA A 180 -8.79 -4.63 -8.09
CA ALA A 180 -9.33 -4.45 -6.76
C ALA A 180 -10.12 -3.14 -6.73
N ARG A 181 -11.38 -3.20 -6.29
CA ARG A 181 -12.27 -2.05 -6.20
C ARG A 181 -12.60 -1.74 -4.75
N LEU A 182 -12.36 -0.51 -4.36
CA LEU A 182 -12.81 0.08 -3.11
C LEU A 182 -13.94 1.06 -3.42
N ALA A 183 -15.13 0.80 -2.90
CA ALA A 183 -16.28 1.69 -3.05
C ALA A 183 -16.59 2.32 -1.70
N LEU A 184 -16.24 3.59 -1.54
CA LEU A 184 -16.50 4.38 -0.35
C LEU A 184 -17.78 5.20 -0.57
N ALA A 185 -18.63 5.28 0.44
CA ALA A 185 -19.82 6.14 0.44
C ALA A 185 -19.98 6.85 1.78
N SER A 186 -20.57 8.04 1.75
CA SER A 186 -21.03 8.71 2.96
C SER A 186 -22.28 8.03 3.52
N GLN A 187 -22.64 8.36 4.77
CA GLN A 187 -23.86 7.86 5.40
C GLN A 187 -25.14 8.27 4.65
N SER A 188 -25.15 9.46 4.03
CA SER A 188 -26.28 9.93 3.21
C SER A 188 -26.32 9.25 1.84
N GLY A 189 -25.22 8.63 1.40
CA GLY A 189 -25.07 8.04 0.07
C GLY A 189 -24.94 9.07 -1.06
N GLN A 190 -24.88 10.37 -0.73
CA GLN A 190 -24.75 11.45 -1.70
C GLN A 190 -23.33 11.53 -2.25
N GLU A 191 -22.33 11.39 -1.39
CA GLU A 191 -20.93 11.33 -1.74
C GLU A 191 -20.49 9.88 -1.91
N ARG A 192 -19.92 9.57 -3.08
CA ARG A 192 -19.33 8.27 -3.40
C ARG A 192 -17.94 8.46 -3.98
N LEU A 193 -17.02 7.59 -3.59
CA LEU A 193 -15.68 7.50 -4.15
C LEU A 193 -15.39 6.04 -4.51
N ASP A 194 -15.34 5.76 -5.80
CA ASP A 194 -14.95 4.46 -6.33
C ASP A 194 -13.47 4.51 -6.77
N LEU A 195 -12.62 3.73 -6.09
CA LEU A 195 -11.22 3.55 -6.44
C LEU A 195 -11.02 2.14 -7.01
N SER A 196 -10.46 2.04 -8.21
CA SER A 196 -10.16 0.76 -8.87
C SER A 196 -8.67 0.66 -9.17
N ILE A 197 -7.99 -0.32 -8.59
CA ILE A 197 -6.53 -0.51 -8.65
C ILE A 197 -6.20 -1.79 -9.42
N GLY A 198 -5.28 -1.69 -10.37
CA GLY A 198 -4.76 -2.82 -11.14
C GLY A 198 -3.55 -3.48 -10.48
N ALA A 199 -3.19 -4.68 -10.92
CA ALA A 199 -2.02 -5.41 -10.40
C ALA A 199 -0.68 -4.66 -10.61
N THR A 200 -0.63 -3.77 -11.60
CA THR A 200 0.51 -2.92 -11.94
C THR A 200 0.57 -1.61 -11.14
N GLY A 201 -0.40 -1.36 -10.25
CA GLY A 201 -0.46 -0.13 -9.46
C GLY A 201 -1.11 1.07 -10.17
N ASP A 202 -1.55 0.90 -11.41
CA ASP A 202 -2.41 1.87 -12.09
C ASP A 202 -3.75 1.95 -11.36
N TYR A 203 -4.31 3.16 -11.25
CA TYR A 203 -5.56 3.38 -10.55
C TYR A 203 -6.50 4.32 -11.29
N ILE A 204 -7.79 4.14 -11.03
CA ILE A 204 -8.87 5.01 -11.48
C ILE A 204 -9.68 5.38 -10.24
N ALA A 205 -9.77 6.66 -9.95
CA ALA A 205 -10.60 7.21 -8.89
C ALA A 205 -11.80 7.95 -9.52
N ASP A 206 -13.01 7.63 -9.09
CA ASP A 206 -14.26 8.26 -9.52
C ASP A 206 -14.99 8.79 -8.30
N ALA A 207 -14.93 10.11 -8.09
CA ALA A 207 -15.68 10.80 -7.05
C ALA A 207 -17.00 11.32 -7.63
N ARG A 208 -18.09 11.13 -6.91
CA ARG A 208 -19.42 11.62 -7.26
C ARG A 208 -20.09 12.25 -6.06
N ILE A 209 -20.77 13.35 -6.30
CA ILE A 209 -21.59 14.05 -5.32
C ILE A 209 -22.96 14.22 -5.95
N ALA A 210 -23.95 13.49 -5.43
CA ALA A 210 -25.33 13.62 -5.85
C ALA A 210 -25.97 14.81 -5.13
N GLU A 211 -26.71 15.64 -5.88
CA GLU A 211 -27.49 16.77 -5.35
C GLU A 211 -26.72 17.64 -4.33
N PRO A 212 -25.54 18.20 -4.68
CA PRO A 212 -24.83 19.08 -3.75
C PRO A 212 -25.63 20.34 -3.46
N ASP A 213 -25.36 20.97 -2.32
CA ASP A 213 -25.84 22.31 -2.00
C ASP A 213 -25.49 23.27 -3.16
N PRO A 214 -26.45 24.04 -3.70
CA PRO A 214 -26.20 25.05 -4.72
C PRO A 214 -25.05 26.01 -4.39
N ALA A 215 -24.82 26.29 -3.10
CA ALA A 215 -23.72 27.13 -2.63
C ALA A 215 -22.32 26.48 -2.83
N LEU A 216 -22.24 25.15 -2.94
CA LEU A 216 -20.99 24.41 -3.13
C LEU A 216 -20.62 24.23 -4.60
N GLU A 217 -21.55 24.40 -5.54
CA GLU A 217 -21.32 24.24 -6.98
C GLU A 217 -20.13 25.04 -7.54
N PRO A 218 -19.93 26.34 -7.23
CA PRO A 218 -18.77 27.09 -7.73
C PRO A 218 -17.45 26.50 -7.20
N THR A 219 -17.43 26.08 -5.93
CA THR A 219 -16.27 25.43 -5.32
C THR A 219 -15.97 24.11 -6.00
N LEU A 220 -16.96 23.23 -6.18
CA LEU A 220 -16.80 21.94 -6.85
C LEU A 220 -16.24 22.10 -8.28
N THR A 221 -16.76 23.08 -9.01
CA THR A 221 -16.26 23.40 -10.36
C THR A 221 -14.81 23.86 -10.34
N ALA A 222 -14.43 24.71 -9.37
CA ALA A 222 -13.03 25.12 -9.17
C ALA A 222 -12.10 23.96 -8.78
N LEU A 223 -12.62 22.93 -8.11
CA LEU A 223 -11.89 21.70 -7.80
C LEU A 223 -11.78 20.72 -8.98
N GLY A 224 -12.35 21.06 -10.14
CA GLY A 224 -12.30 20.24 -11.36
C GLY A 224 -13.44 19.24 -11.48
N PHE A 225 -14.46 19.27 -10.61
CA PHE A 225 -15.65 18.46 -10.81
C PHE A 225 -16.44 18.98 -12.02
N VAL A 226 -16.93 18.04 -12.82
CA VAL A 226 -17.78 18.33 -13.97
C VAL A 226 -19.22 18.00 -13.62
N ARG A 227 -20.15 18.87 -14.03
CA ARG A 227 -21.59 18.62 -13.86
C ARG A 227 -22.02 17.44 -14.73
N VAL A 228 -22.76 16.51 -14.15
CA VAL A 228 -23.35 15.34 -14.80
C VAL A 228 -24.83 15.23 -14.42
N PRO A 229 -25.65 14.44 -15.14
CA PRO A 229 -27.01 14.18 -14.70
C PRO A 229 -27.02 13.63 -13.28
N GLY A 230 -27.74 14.31 -12.37
CA GLY A 230 -27.86 13.93 -10.96
C GLY A 230 -26.77 14.46 -10.02
N GLY A 231 -25.82 15.30 -10.48
CA GLY A 231 -24.87 15.98 -9.60
C GLY A 231 -23.54 16.32 -10.25
N PHE A 232 -22.45 16.05 -9.54
CA PHE A 232 -21.09 16.37 -9.97
C PHE A 232 -20.20 15.12 -9.93
N ARG A 233 -19.25 15.05 -10.86
CA ARG A 233 -18.30 13.93 -10.97
C ARG A 233 -16.89 14.45 -11.22
N LEU A 234 -15.92 13.86 -10.53
CA LEU A 234 -14.50 14.03 -10.80
C LEU A 234 -13.91 12.65 -11.04
N ARG A 235 -13.20 12.48 -12.16
CA ARG A 235 -12.51 11.23 -12.48
C ARG A 235 -11.03 11.51 -12.66
N THR A 236 -10.21 10.80 -11.91
CA THR A 236 -8.75 10.88 -11.97
C THR A 236 -8.18 9.50 -12.27
N THR A 237 -7.15 9.47 -13.09
CA THR A 237 -6.37 8.26 -13.36
C THR A 237 -4.91 8.54 -13.06
N GLY A 238 -4.20 7.57 -12.52
CA GLY A 238 -2.79 7.70 -12.24
C GLY A 238 -2.14 6.35 -12.01
N ALA A 239 -0.91 6.38 -11.51
CA ALA A 239 -0.21 5.21 -11.00
C ALA A 239 0.26 5.51 -9.58
N LEU A 240 0.29 4.47 -8.74
CA LEU A 240 0.92 4.54 -7.42
C LEU A 240 2.45 4.53 -7.65
N GLU A 241 3.05 5.72 -7.71
CA GLU A 241 4.50 5.98 -7.74
C GLU A 241 5.01 6.25 -6.31
#